data_AF-A0AAD4RAY4-F1
#
_entry.id   AF-A0AAD4RAY4-F1
#
_cell.length_a   1.000
_cell.length_b   1.000
_cell.length_c   1.000
_cell.angle_alpha   90.00
_cell.angle_beta   90.00
_cell.angle_gamma   90.00
#
_symmetry.space_group_name_H-M   'P 1'
#
loop_
_entity.id
_entity.type
_entity.pdbx_description
1 polymer ?
#
loop_
_entity_poly.entity_id
_entity_poly.type
_entity_poly.pdbx_seq_one_letter_code
_entity_poly.pdbx_strand_id
1 'polypeptide(L)'
;MASGTSENDLRTFRDFLMQYNLVIEQCFSSCVVDFTSKALSNKEETCNRNCLDKYLKMTQRISMRFQEYQLLQAEAQGATIPPSALQQNQ
;
A
#
# COMPACT_ATOMS: atom_id res chain seq x y z
N MET A 1 -11.01 28.40 -14.65
CA MET A 1 -11.07 26.98 -14.24
C MET A 1 -9.99 26.75 -13.18
N ALA A 2 -10.29 27.00 -11.91
CA ALA A 2 -9.43 26.65 -10.80
C ALA A 2 -10.32 26.50 -9.56
N SER A 3 -11.05 25.38 -9.51
CA SER A 3 -11.79 24.97 -8.32
C SER A 3 -10.78 24.33 -7.34
N GLY A 4 -10.90 24.68 -6.06
CA GLY A 4 -9.97 24.30 -5.00
C GLY A 4 -9.67 22.82 -4.94
N THR A 5 -8.39 22.49 -4.83
CA THR A 5 -7.91 21.21 -4.34
C THR A 5 -7.97 21.30 -2.82
N SER A 6 -8.75 20.46 -2.15
CA SER A 6 -8.84 20.48 -0.69
C SER A 6 -7.46 20.15 -0.10
N GLU A 7 -7.08 20.74 1.04
CA GLU A 7 -5.78 20.46 1.67
C GLU A 7 -5.56 18.94 1.90
N ASN A 8 -6.63 18.20 2.17
CA ASN A 8 -6.64 16.74 2.28
C ASN A 8 -6.33 16.02 0.95
N ASP A 9 -6.77 16.56 -0.18
CA ASP A 9 -6.48 15.99 -1.51
C ASP A 9 -5.00 16.15 -1.83
N LEU A 10 -4.42 17.31 -1.48
CA LEU A 10 -2.98 17.56 -1.65
C LEU A 10 -2.13 16.66 -0.76
N ARG A 11 -2.54 16.43 0.49
CA ARG A 11 -1.88 15.48 1.40
C ARG A 11 -1.96 14.05 0.86
N THR A 12 -3.14 13.59 0.46
CA THR A 12 -3.34 12.26 -0.13
C THR A 12 -2.50 12.06 -1.38
N PHE A 13 -2.41 13.07 -2.25
CA PHE A 13 -1.58 13.01 -3.44
C PHE A 13 -0.08 12.94 -3.10
N ARG A 14 0.37 13.71 -2.11
CA ARG A 14 1.75 13.64 -1.60
C ARG A 14 2.07 12.25 -1.06
N ASP A 15 1.18 11.68 -0.26
CA ASP A 15 1.35 10.35 0.30
C ASP A 15 1.40 9.28 -0.80
N PHE A 16 0.55 9.41 -1.82
CA PHE A 16 0.60 8.55 -3.01
C PHE A 16 1.97 8.61 -3.70
N LEU A 17 2.52 9.80 -3.93
CA LEU A 17 3.83 9.95 -4.58
C LEU A 17 4.97 9.37 -3.73
N MET A 18 4.90 9.49 -2.41
CA MET A 18 5.85 8.85 -1.51
C MET A 18 5.77 7.33 -1.62
N GLN A 19 4.57 6.75 -1.60
CA GLN A 19 4.38 5.31 -1.74
C GLN A 19 4.81 4.79 -3.12
N TYR A 20 4.55 5.58 -4.17
CA TYR A 20 4.98 5.27 -5.54
C TYR A 20 6.50 5.11 -5.61
N ASN A 21 7.25 6.07 -5.07
CA ASN A 21 8.72 6.02 -5.07
C ASN A 21 9.24 4.83 -4.25
N LEU A 22 8.65 4.57 -3.08
CA LEU A 22 9.01 3.43 -2.23
C LEU A 22 8.85 2.09 -2.97
N VAL A 23 7.71 1.91 -3.66
CA VAL A 23 7.45 0.68 -4.42
C VAL A 23 8.41 0.50 -5.57
N ILE A 24 8.76 1.59 -6.25
CA ILE A 24 9.71 1.56 -7.37
C ILE A 24 11.07 1.09 -6.88
N GLU A 25 11.58 1.69 -5.81
CA GLU A 25 12.88 1.31 -5.26
C GLU A 25 12.90 -0.17 -4.85
N GLN A 26 11.86 -0.62 -4.14
CA GLN A 26 11.75 -1.99 -3.68
C GLN A 26 11.69 -2.99 -4.84
N CYS A 27 10.86 -2.72 -5.85
CA CYS A 27 10.71 -3.61 -7.00
C CYS A 27 11.96 -3.59 -7.89
N PHE A 28 12.57 -2.42 -8.10
CA PHE A 28 13.82 -2.30 -8.84
C PHE A 28 14.92 -3.14 -8.17
N SER A 29 15.15 -2.95 -6.87
CA SER A 29 16.20 -3.68 -6.13
C SER A 29 15.94 -5.19 -6.06
N SER A 30 14.69 -5.63 -6.16
CA SER A 30 14.34 -7.06 -6.06
C SER A 30 14.31 -7.76 -7.42
N CYS A 31 13.98 -7.03 -8.49
CA CYS A 31 13.67 -7.62 -9.79
C CYS A 31 14.67 -7.29 -10.89
N VAL A 32 15.38 -6.15 -10.84
CA VAL A 32 16.35 -5.78 -11.88
C VAL A 32 17.72 -6.27 -11.45
N VAL A 33 18.16 -7.34 -12.09
CA VAL A 33 19.36 -8.10 -11.69
C VAL A 33 20.34 -8.28 -12.85
N ASP A 34 19.89 -8.08 -14.09
CA ASP A 34 20.72 -8.20 -15.28
C ASP A 34 20.99 -6.81 -15.88
N PHE A 35 22.27 -6.46 -15.96
CA PHE A 35 22.73 -5.17 -16.50
C PHE A 35 23.49 -5.33 -17.83
N THR A 36 23.29 -6.44 -18.53
CA THR A 36 23.94 -6.71 -19.84
C THR A 36 23.25 -5.99 -21.01
N SER A 37 22.05 -5.46 -20.80
CA SER A 37 21.26 -4.78 -21.83
C SER A 37 20.53 -3.55 -21.25
N LYS A 38 20.23 -2.57 -22.10
CA LYS A 38 19.42 -1.39 -21.71
C LYS A 38 17.93 -1.75 -21.53
N ALA A 39 17.46 -2.81 -22.18
CA ALA A 39 16.10 -3.27 -22.09
C ALA A 39 15.95 -4.28 -20.94
N LEU A 40 14.80 -4.27 -20.27
CA LEU A 40 14.46 -5.30 -19.30
C LEU A 40 14.24 -6.63 -20.02
N SER A 41 14.70 -7.72 -19.40
CA SER A 41 14.35 -9.05 -19.88
C SER A 41 12.89 -9.39 -19.55
N ASN A 42 12.28 -10.32 -20.30
CA ASN A 42 10.91 -10.81 -20.02
C ASN A 42 10.72 -11.30 -18.58
N LYS A 43 11.79 -11.85 -17.97
CA LYS A 43 11.78 -12.31 -16.57
C LYS A 43 11.67 -11.13 -15.61
N GLU A 44 12.44 -10.06 -15.83
CA GLU A 44 12.44 -8.86 -14.99
C GLU A 44 11.14 -8.07 -15.15
N GLU A 45 10.57 -8.00 -16.36
CA GLU A 45 9.25 -7.41 -16.58
C GLU A 45 8.15 -8.16 -15.82
N THR A 46 8.16 -9.50 -15.90
CA THR A 46 7.21 -10.34 -15.16
C THR A 46 7.40 -10.18 -13.65
N CYS A 47 8.64 -10.13 -13.18
CA CYS A 47 8.95 -9.89 -11.77
C CYS A 47 8.40 -8.54 -11.31
N ASN A 48 8.63 -7.46 -12.06
CA ASN A 48 8.14 -6.12 -11.72
C ASN A 48 6.61 -6.06 -11.61
N ARG A 49 5.89 -6.67 -12.56
CA ARG A 49 4.41 -6.76 -12.49
C ARG A 49 3.93 -7.50 -11.24
N ASN A 50 4.54 -8.64 -10.94
CA ASN A 50 4.20 -9.43 -9.77
C ASN A 50 4.58 -8.73 -8.46
N CYS A 51 5.70 -8.00 -8.45
CA CYS A 51 6.17 -7.24 -7.29
C CYS A 51 5.14 -6.16 -6.91
N LEU A 52 4.68 -5.37 -7.88
CA LEU A 52 3.67 -4.35 -7.64
C LEU A 52 2.36 -4.94 -7.12
N ASP A 53 1.83 -5.97 -7.79
CA ASP A 53 0.59 -6.64 -7.37
C ASP A 53 0.72 -7.22 -5.95
N LYS A 54 1.86 -7.86 -5.66
CA LYS A 54 2.15 -8.40 -4.32
C LYS A 54 2.24 -7.29 -3.28
N TYR A 55 2.88 -6.17 -3.58
CA TYR A 55 2.98 -5.03 -2.65
C TYR A 55 1.60 -4.47 -2.32
N LEU A 56 0.76 -4.21 -3.34
CA LEU A 56 -0.58 -3.66 -3.12
C LEU A 56 -1.46 -4.60 -2.29
N LYS A 57 -1.46 -5.90 -2.61
CA LYS A 57 -2.19 -6.92 -1.84
C LYS A 57 -1.66 -7.05 -0.42
N MET A 58 -0.35 -6.98 -0.24
CA MET A 58 0.29 -7.01 1.08
C MET A 58 -0.14 -5.80 1.92
N THR A 59 -0.04 -4.59 1.37
CA THR A 59 -0.42 -3.35 2.06
C THR A 59 -1.89 -3.37 2.48
N GLN A 60 -2.79 -3.84 1.61
CA GLN A 60 -4.21 -4.02 1.97
C GLN A 60 -4.39 -5.02 3.11
N ARG A 61 -3.71 -6.17 3.06
CA ARG A 61 -3.78 -7.20 4.12
C ARG A 61 -3.24 -6.70 5.46
N ILE A 62 -2.11 -5.99 5.44
CA ILE A 62 -1.53 -5.39 6.64
C ILE A 62 -2.49 -4.36 7.23
N SER A 63 -3.07 -3.49 6.39
CA SER A 63 -4.04 -2.49 6.84
C SER A 63 -5.24 -3.14 7.56
N MET A 64 -5.81 -4.22 7.01
CA MET A 64 -6.90 -4.96 7.65
C MET A 64 -6.50 -5.48 9.03
N ARG A 65 -5.35 -6.15 9.15
CA ARG A 65 -4.89 -6.69 10.45
C ARG A 65 -4.52 -5.59 11.45
N PHE A 66 -4.00 -4.47 10.97
CA PHE A 66 -3.70 -3.32 11.82
C PHE A 66 -4.98 -2.68 12.36
N GLN A 67 -6.05 -2.61 11.57
CA GLN A 67 -7.36 -2.15 12.03
C GLN A 67 -7.97 -3.10 13.07
N GLU A 68 -7.94 -4.42 12.82
CA GLU A 68 -8.38 -5.43 13.80
C GLU A 68 -7.64 -5.27 15.14
N TYR A 69 -6.32 -5.08 15.10
CA TYR A 69 -5.51 -4.91 16.30
C TYR A 69 -5.84 -3.61 17.07
N GLN A 70 -6.10 -2.52 16.35
CA GLN A 70 -6.52 -1.26 16.98
C GLN A 70 -7.87 -1.39 17.68
N LEU A 71 -8.81 -2.13 17.10
CA LEU A 71 -10.10 -2.42 17.73
C LEU A 71 -9.89 -3.21 19.03
N LEU A 72 -9.16 -4.33 18.99
CA LEU A 72 -8.89 -5.13 20.19
C LEU A 72 -8.24 -4.33 21.33
N GLN A 73 -7.34 -3.39 21.00
CA GLN A 73 -6.75 -2.49 22.00
C GLN A 73 -7.76 -1.50 22.59
N ALA A 74 -8.66 -0.96 21.77
CA ALA A 74 -9.70 -0.05 22.25
C ALA A 74 -10.65 -0.77 23.22
N GLU A 75 -11.01 -2.02 22.91
CA GLU A 75 -11.77 -2.94 23.78
C GLU A 75 -11.09 -3.14 25.13
N ALA A 76 -9.79 -3.43 25.12
CA ALA A 76 -9.00 -3.61 26.35
C ALA A 76 -8.91 -2.33 27.20
N GLN A 77 -9.08 -1.15 26.59
CA GLN A 77 -9.09 0.14 27.27
C GLN A 77 -10.50 0.56 27.75
N GLY A 78 -11.49 -0.34 27.66
CA GLY A 78 -12.84 -0.12 28.15
C GLY A 78 -13.78 0.57 27.16
N ALA A 79 -13.37 0.73 25.89
CA ALA A 79 -14.28 1.19 24.84
C ALA A 79 -15.24 0.05 24.44
N THR A 80 -16.55 0.31 24.45
CA THR A 80 -17.54 -0.64 23.94
C THR A 80 -17.53 -0.63 22.42
N ILE A 81 -17.05 -1.70 21.80
CA ILE A 81 -17.01 -1.82 20.34
C ILE A 81 -18.34 -2.39 19.84
N PRO A 82 -19.04 -1.70 18.93
CA PRO A 82 -20.25 -2.26 18.32
C PRO A 82 -19.86 -3.47 17.44
N PRO A 83 -20.65 -4.57 17.43
CA PRO A 83 -20.36 -5.78 16.66
C PRO A 83 -20.11 -5.53 15.16
N SER A 84 -20.68 -4.45 14.62
CA SER A 84 -20.50 -4.02 13.23
C SER A 84 -19.07 -3.56 12.89
N ALA A 85 -18.26 -3.14 13.85
CA ALA A 85 -16.88 -2.70 13.61
C ALA A 85 -15.92 -3.86 13.27
N LEU A 86 -16.23 -5.09 13.71
CA LEU A 86 -15.49 -6.30 13.37
C LEU A 86 -15.86 -6.85 11.98
N GLN A 87 -16.94 -6.35 11.38
CA GLN A 87 -17.57 -6.96 10.20
C GLN A 87 -17.50 -6.10 8.93
N GLN A 88 -16.83 -4.94 8.97
CA GLN A 88 -16.71 -4.02 7.83
C GLN A 88 -15.73 -4.45 6.73
N ASN A 89 -15.11 -5.62 6.83
CA ASN A 89 -14.13 -6.12 5.86
C ASN A 89 -14.54 -7.49 5.27
N GLN A 90 -15.83 -7.66 4.97
CA GLN A 90 -16.28 -8.60 3.93
C GLN A 90 -17.01 -7.85 2.82
#